data_AF-A0A1H2R9G5-F1
#
_entry.id   AF-A0A1H2R9G5-F1
#
_cell.length_a   1.000
_cell.length_b   1.000
_cell.length_c   1.000
_cell.angle_alpha   90.00
_cell.angle_beta   90.00
_cell.angle_gamma   90.00
#
_symmetry.space_group_name_H-M   'P 1'
#
loop_
_entity.id
_entity.type
_entity.pdbx_description
1 polymer ?
#
loop_
_entity_poly.entity_id
_entity_poly.type
_entity_poly.pdbx_seq_one_letter_code
_entity_poly.pdbx_strand_id
1 'polypeptide(L)'
;MTSVASQVNNVYQKGARADGDLIGRDKTTVINHMALPTKGMVERLLTKLQQQVEDNDETREIIDELARYHRKRSVDGVSGLQAKLEAAGKSASYFDAIEKKEMFVKLLERWSLYHTAQQIFVHILAKAELEFNNVVYLEIPHKTEAEINALVIDRIISPIVEECGYEVIEMSHNVVHGMIYWLAEQCFIRWHYSAQSVT
;
A
#
# COMPACT_ATOMS: atom_id res chain seq x y z
N MET A 1 33.13 -54.13 44.48
CA MET A 1 32.24 -53.53 43.46
C MET A 1 32.11 -52.05 43.79
N THR A 2 32.38 -51.23 42.79
CA THR A 2 32.96 -49.88 42.88
C THR A 2 31.96 -48.84 43.38
N SER A 3 32.32 -48.14 44.45
CA SER A 3 31.61 -46.94 44.95
C SER A 3 31.92 -45.77 44.02
N VAL A 4 30.89 -45.20 43.39
CA VAL A 4 31.01 -43.96 42.62
C VAL A 4 30.91 -42.80 43.61
N ALA A 5 32.05 -42.21 43.95
CA ALA A 5 32.10 -40.96 44.70
C ALA A 5 31.74 -39.81 43.75
N SER A 6 30.63 -39.12 44.02
CA SER A 6 30.28 -37.88 43.33
C SER A 6 31.22 -36.76 43.79
N GLN A 7 32.00 -36.21 42.85
CA GLN A 7 32.80 -35.02 43.09
C GLN A 7 31.87 -33.82 43.21
N VAL A 8 31.75 -33.26 44.41
CA VAL A 8 31.08 -31.98 44.65
C VAL A 8 32.06 -30.85 44.35
N ASN A 9 31.91 -30.21 43.19
CA ASN A 9 32.69 -29.01 42.84
C ASN A 9 32.18 -27.81 43.66
N ASN A 10 32.80 -27.55 44.80
CA ASN A 10 32.54 -26.36 45.61
C ASN A 10 33.33 -25.16 45.07
N VAL A 11 32.61 -24.17 44.54
CA VAL A 11 33.18 -22.90 44.07
C VAL A 11 32.95 -21.84 45.16
N TYR A 12 34.04 -21.36 45.77
CA TYR A 12 33.99 -20.31 46.79
C TYR A 12 34.46 -18.97 46.20
N GLN A 13 33.54 -18.05 45.96
CA GLN A 13 33.85 -16.68 45.53
C GLN A 13 33.66 -15.71 46.71
N LYS A 14 34.69 -14.93 47.07
CA LYS A 14 34.62 -13.86 48.08
C LYS A 14 35.35 -12.61 47.60
N GLY A 15 34.80 -11.43 47.90
CA GLY A 15 35.42 -10.12 47.64
C GLY A 15 35.03 -9.44 46.32
N ALA A 16 34.05 -9.96 45.59
CA ALA A 16 33.62 -9.34 44.33
C ALA A 16 32.78 -8.08 44.57
N ARG A 17 33.13 -6.99 43.87
CA ARG A 17 32.36 -5.74 43.81
C ARG A 17 32.28 -5.31 42.34
N ALA A 18 31.08 -5.05 41.88
CA ALA A 18 30.82 -4.46 40.57
C ALA A 18 29.60 -3.54 40.67
N ASP A 19 29.53 -2.57 39.76
CA ASP A 19 28.41 -1.64 39.62
C ASP A 19 27.26 -2.24 38.78
N GLY A 20 27.45 -3.47 38.29
CA GLY A 20 26.51 -4.28 37.53
C GLY A 20 26.54 -5.75 37.97
N ASP A 21 25.99 -6.65 37.16
CA ASP A 21 25.71 -8.03 37.60
C ASP A 21 26.97 -8.87 37.85
N LEU A 22 27.02 -9.50 39.03
CA LEU A 22 28.02 -10.50 39.41
C LEU A 22 27.41 -11.90 39.30
N ILE A 23 27.87 -12.68 38.33
CA ILE A 23 27.30 -13.99 37.97
C ILE A 23 28.29 -15.11 38.28
N GLY A 24 27.88 -16.08 39.11
CA GLY A 24 28.75 -17.17 39.57
C GLY A 24 28.71 -18.46 38.73
N ARG A 25 27.66 -18.69 37.92
CA ARG A 25 27.57 -19.88 37.05
C ARG A 25 27.15 -19.53 35.62
N ASP A 26 25.87 -19.36 35.33
CA ASP A 26 25.40 -18.89 34.02
C ASP A 26 24.33 -17.82 34.19
N LYS A 27 24.33 -16.80 33.32
CA LYS A 27 23.25 -15.82 33.19
C LYS A 27 22.70 -15.88 31.79
N THR A 28 21.49 -16.41 31.65
CA THR A 28 20.74 -16.30 30.39
C THR A 28 20.01 -14.96 30.39
N THR A 29 20.46 -14.04 29.55
CA THR A 29 19.78 -12.75 29.36
C THR A 29 19.03 -12.83 28.04
N VAL A 30 17.69 -12.92 28.10
CA VAL A 30 16.85 -12.87 26.90
C VAL A 30 16.57 -11.40 26.61
N ILE A 31 17.31 -10.82 25.67
CA ILE A 31 17.02 -9.49 25.16
C ILE A 31 15.99 -9.67 24.05
N ASN A 32 14.71 -9.52 24.41
CA ASN A 32 13.64 -9.35 23.43
C ASN A 32 13.87 -8.01 22.74
N HIS A 33 14.65 -8.03 21.65
CA HIS A 33 14.54 -7.01 20.64
C HIS A 33 13.16 -7.23 20.03
N MET A 34 12.13 -6.53 20.54
CA MET A 34 10.96 -6.28 19.72
C MET A 34 11.51 -5.62 18.48
N ALA A 35 11.59 -6.37 17.38
CA ALA A 35 11.92 -5.81 16.09
C ALA A 35 10.88 -4.71 15.89
N LEU A 36 11.32 -3.44 15.94
CA LEU A 36 10.53 -2.35 15.41
C LEU A 36 9.99 -2.84 14.07
N PRO A 37 8.67 -2.81 13.83
CA PRO A 37 8.15 -3.20 12.53
C PRO A 37 8.96 -2.44 11.50
N THR A 38 9.63 -3.15 10.60
CA THR A 38 10.40 -2.51 9.54
C THR A 38 9.44 -1.60 8.81
N LYS A 39 9.58 -0.28 9.01
CA LYS A 39 8.68 0.71 8.42
C LYS A 39 8.45 0.36 6.96
N GLY A 40 7.18 0.25 6.57
CA GLY A 40 6.77 -0.10 5.22
C GLY A 40 7.38 0.88 4.21
N MET A 41 7.48 0.49 2.94
CA MET A 41 8.06 1.37 1.90
C MET A 41 7.35 2.73 1.87
N VAL A 42 6.01 2.73 1.90
CA VAL A 42 5.22 3.97 1.92
C VAL A 42 5.42 4.76 3.20
N GLU A 43 5.49 4.13 4.38
CA GLU A 43 5.75 4.83 5.65
C GLU A 43 7.08 5.60 5.62
N ARG A 44 8.13 4.99 5.04
CA ARG A 44 9.42 5.67 4.84
C ARG A 44 9.32 6.84 3.87
N LEU A 45 8.54 6.70 2.81
CA LEU A 45 8.30 7.77 1.86
C LEU A 45 7.47 8.91 2.50
N LEU A 46 6.48 8.61 3.33
CA LEU A 46 5.70 9.62 4.04
C LEU A 46 6.58 10.46 4.97
N THR A 47 7.48 9.81 5.72
CA THR A 47 8.44 10.53 6.58
C THR A 47 9.33 11.47 5.76
N LYS A 48 9.80 11.02 4.59
CA LYS A 48 10.60 11.85 3.68
C LYS A 48 9.80 12.98 3.05
N LEU A 49 8.53 12.74 2.70
CA LEU A 49 7.66 13.75 2.15
C LEU A 49 7.42 14.87 3.16
N GLN A 50 7.22 14.52 4.43
CA GLN A 50 7.04 15.50 5.50
C GLN A 50 8.25 16.46 5.58
N GLN A 51 9.47 15.93 5.48
CA GLN A 51 10.69 16.74 5.41
C GLN A 51 10.72 17.62 4.15
N GLN A 52 10.39 17.09 2.97
CA GLN A 52 10.35 17.90 1.75
C GLN A 52 9.33 19.03 1.80
N VAL A 53 8.20 18.82 2.47
CA VAL A 53 7.18 19.86 2.68
C VAL A 53 7.69 20.95 3.63
N GLU A 54 8.34 20.55 4.73
CA GLU A 54 8.95 21.49 5.69
C GLU A 54 10.05 22.34 5.05
N ASP A 55 10.85 21.72 4.18
CA ASP A 55 11.95 22.37 3.46
C ASP A 55 11.49 23.13 2.20
N ASN A 56 10.21 23.02 1.82
CA ASN A 56 9.65 23.52 0.56
C ASN A 56 10.45 23.07 -0.68
N ASP A 57 10.92 21.82 -0.65
CA ASP A 57 11.70 21.16 -1.71
C ASP A 57 10.76 20.62 -2.80
N GLU A 58 10.34 21.52 -3.68
CA GLU A 58 9.49 21.20 -4.83
C GLU A 58 10.34 20.84 -6.07
N THR A 59 9.87 19.84 -6.81
CA THR A 59 10.35 19.49 -8.15
C THR A 59 9.41 20.02 -9.23
N ARG A 60 9.98 20.38 -10.38
CA ARG A 60 9.22 20.74 -11.60
C ARG A 60 9.03 19.56 -12.55
N GLU A 61 9.65 18.42 -12.25
CA GLU A 61 9.67 17.26 -13.12
C GLU A 61 8.72 16.19 -12.60
N ILE A 62 7.90 15.64 -13.51
CA ILE A 62 7.12 14.44 -13.26
C ILE A 62 8.02 13.24 -13.55
N ILE A 63 8.17 12.33 -12.58
CA ILE A 63 8.96 11.11 -12.74
C ILE A 63 8.37 10.22 -13.84
N ASP A 64 9.23 9.54 -14.61
CA ASP A 64 8.84 8.76 -15.78
C ASP A 64 7.78 7.68 -15.44
N GLU A 65 7.89 7.09 -14.24
CA GLU A 65 6.96 6.09 -13.75
C GLU A 65 5.56 6.65 -13.51
N LEU A 66 5.44 7.90 -13.06
CA LEU A 66 4.16 8.58 -12.91
C LEU A 66 3.63 9.03 -14.28
N ALA A 67 4.52 9.52 -15.15
CA ALA A 67 4.19 9.90 -16.52
C ALA A 67 3.66 8.71 -17.35
N ARG A 68 4.03 7.46 -17.01
CA ARG A 68 3.40 6.24 -17.57
C ARG A 68 1.89 6.27 -17.40
N TYR A 69 1.36 6.68 -16.24
CA TYR A 69 -0.07 6.62 -15.95
C TYR A 69 -0.90 7.72 -16.64
N HIS A 70 -0.27 8.82 -17.06
CA HIS A 70 -0.94 9.85 -17.86
C HIS A 70 -1.15 9.45 -19.33
N ARG A 71 -0.52 8.37 -19.80
CA ARG A 71 -0.67 7.87 -21.16
C ARG A 71 -1.80 6.86 -21.24
N LYS A 72 -2.94 7.28 -21.81
CA LYS A 72 -4.11 6.43 -22.05
C LYS A 72 -3.76 5.20 -22.89
N ARG A 73 -4.26 4.03 -22.49
CA ARG A 73 -4.10 2.76 -23.21
C ARG A 73 -5.43 2.06 -23.46
N SER A 74 -6.19 2.52 -24.46
CA SER A 74 -7.36 1.76 -24.92
C SER A 74 -6.91 0.61 -25.83
N VAL A 75 -7.37 -0.62 -25.53
CA VAL A 75 -6.99 -1.84 -26.26
C VAL A 75 -8.23 -2.56 -26.82
N ASP A 76 -9.40 -2.33 -26.24
CA ASP A 76 -10.67 -3.03 -26.50
C ASP A 76 -11.74 -2.12 -27.14
N GLY A 77 -11.39 -0.89 -27.51
CA GLY A 77 -12.31 0.09 -28.10
C GLY A 77 -13.22 0.80 -27.08
N VAL A 78 -13.23 0.37 -25.80
CA VAL A 78 -14.01 1.01 -24.73
C VAL A 78 -13.09 1.93 -23.92
N SER A 79 -13.04 3.20 -24.33
CA SER A 79 -12.14 4.20 -23.75
C SER A 79 -12.87 5.15 -22.79
N GLY A 80 -12.23 5.45 -21.68
CA GLY A 80 -12.74 6.39 -20.68
C GLY A 80 -13.68 5.76 -19.66
N LEU A 81 -13.86 6.45 -18.54
CA LEU A 81 -14.62 5.93 -17.40
C LEU A 81 -16.09 5.71 -17.73
N GLN A 82 -16.74 6.69 -18.36
CA GLN A 82 -18.17 6.62 -18.68
C GLN A 82 -18.49 5.41 -19.56
N ALA A 83 -17.79 5.25 -20.68
CA ALA A 83 -18.01 4.13 -21.61
C ALA A 83 -17.77 2.76 -20.93
N LYS A 84 -16.79 2.68 -20.02
CA LYS A 84 -16.53 1.44 -19.26
C LYS A 84 -17.62 1.11 -18.26
N LEU A 85 -18.17 2.10 -17.57
CA LEU A 85 -19.29 1.90 -16.66
C LEU A 85 -20.55 1.54 -17.44
N GLU A 86 -20.81 2.18 -18.58
CA GLU A 86 -21.91 1.83 -19.48
C GLU A 86 -21.79 0.39 -19.99
N ALA A 87 -20.61 -0.01 -20.47
CA ALA A 87 -20.34 -1.38 -20.92
C ALA A 87 -20.46 -2.42 -19.78
N ALA A 88 -20.28 -2.00 -18.52
CA ALA A 88 -20.45 -2.84 -17.34
C ALA A 88 -21.89 -2.81 -16.77
N GLY A 89 -22.83 -2.10 -17.40
CA GLY A 89 -24.20 -1.94 -16.89
C GLY A 89 -24.32 -1.06 -15.64
N LYS A 90 -23.30 -0.22 -15.37
CA LYS A 90 -23.17 0.62 -14.16
C LYS A 90 -23.35 2.12 -14.43
N SER A 91 -24.11 2.49 -15.46
CA SER A 91 -24.29 3.91 -15.84
C SER A 91 -24.87 4.77 -14.71
N ALA A 92 -25.70 4.20 -13.84
CA ALA A 92 -26.26 4.90 -12.68
C ALA A 92 -25.20 5.39 -11.68
N SER A 93 -24.07 4.69 -11.59
CA SER A 93 -22.97 5.03 -10.67
C SER A 93 -22.03 6.09 -11.21
N TYR A 94 -22.25 6.57 -12.44
CA TYR A 94 -21.30 7.46 -13.12
C TYR A 94 -21.09 8.80 -12.39
N PHE A 95 -22.17 9.42 -11.89
CA PHE A 95 -22.07 10.71 -11.18
C PHE A 95 -21.25 10.61 -9.89
N ASP A 96 -21.42 9.52 -9.15
CA ASP A 96 -20.61 9.25 -7.96
C ASP A 96 -19.15 8.94 -8.32
N ALA A 97 -18.94 8.16 -9.39
CA ALA A 97 -17.62 7.79 -9.86
C ALA A 97 -16.80 9.00 -10.34
N ILE A 98 -17.43 9.93 -11.05
CA ILE A 98 -16.74 11.13 -11.55
C ILE A 98 -16.36 12.09 -10.41
N GLU A 99 -17.22 12.24 -9.39
CA GLU A 99 -16.92 13.06 -8.22
C GLU A 99 -15.73 12.49 -7.44
N LYS A 100 -15.76 11.19 -7.14
CA LYS A 100 -14.63 10.52 -6.46
C LYS A 100 -13.34 10.62 -7.27
N LYS A 101 -13.42 10.40 -8.57
CA LYS A 101 -12.27 10.56 -9.47
C LYS A 101 -11.66 11.96 -9.37
N GLU A 102 -12.50 12.98 -9.39
CA GLU A 102 -12.07 14.38 -9.27
C GLU A 102 -11.37 14.66 -7.94
N MET A 103 -11.83 14.07 -6.83
CA MET A 103 -11.15 14.16 -5.53
C MET A 103 -9.72 13.63 -5.62
N PHE A 104 -9.50 12.50 -6.29
CA PHE A 104 -8.16 11.94 -6.49
C PHE A 104 -7.30 12.80 -7.41
N VAL A 105 -7.84 13.29 -8.52
CA VAL A 105 -7.10 14.15 -9.47
C VAL A 105 -6.58 15.41 -8.77
N LYS A 106 -7.43 16.09 -7.98
CA LYS A 106 -7.03 17.28 -7.21
C LYS A 106 -5.94 16.97 -6.18
N LEU A 107 -6.00 15.80 -5.55
CA LEU A 107 -4.96 15.37 -4.62
C LEU A 107 -3.65 15.11 -5.37
N LEU A 108 -3.71 14.36 -6.48
CA LEU A 108 -2.54 14.07 -7.32
C LEU A 108 -1.88 15.36 -7.81
N GLU A 109 -2.65 16.31 -8.33
CA GLU A 109 -2.14 17.60 -8.81
C GLU A 109 -1.45 18.39 -7.70
N ARG A 110 -2.10 18.52 -6.53
CA ARG A 110 -1.55 19.24 -5.37
C ARG A 110 -0.19 18.72 -4.95
N TRP A 111 -0.03 17.40 -4.96
CA TRP A 111 1.16 16.73 -4.45
C TRP A 111 2.17 16.38 -5.55
N SER A 112 1.83 16.59 -6.82
CA SER A 112 2.72 16.33 -7.97
C SER A 112 3.99 17.16 -7.95
N LEU A 113 4.01 18.28 -7.21
CA LEU A 113 5.18 19.14 -7.05
C LEU A 113 6.24 18.56 -6.12
N TYR A 114 5.98 17.46 -5.41
CA TYR A 114 6.96 16.83 -4.52
C TYR A 114 7.42 15.48 -5.06
N HIS A 115 8.72 15.33 -5.26
CA HIS A 115 9.29 14.09 -5.82
C HIS A 115 8.91 12.86 -4.98
N THR A 116 8.98 12.96 -3.65
CA THR A 116 8.62 11.83 -2.77
C THR A 116 7.13 11.51 -2.84
N ALA A 117 6.25 12.50 -2.99
CA ALA A 117 4.82 12.26 -3.15
C ALA A 117 4.54 11.54 -4.48
N GLN A 118 5.22 11.93 -5.56
CA GLN A 118 5.12 11.22 -6.83
C GLN A 118 5.52 9.74 -6.70
N GLN A 119 6.57 9.43 -5.93
CA GLN A 119 6.96 8.04 -5.64
C GLN A 119 5.88 7.27 -4.87
N ILE A 120 5.21 7.92 -3.90
CA ILE A 120 4.07 7.33 -3.18
C ILE A 120 2.94 7.02 -4.17
N PHE A 121 2.57 7.98 -5.04
CA PHE A 121 1.51 7.77 -6.04
C PHE A 121 1.84 6.61 -6.98
N VAL A 122 3.07 6.55 -7.51
CA VAL A 122 3.50 5.43 -8.37
C VAL A 122 3.34 4.09 -7.66
N HIS A 123 3.72 4.02 -6.39
CA HIS A 123 3.60 2.81 -5.59
C HIS A 123 2.14 2.36 -5.43
N ILE A 124 1.26 3.25 -4.96
CA ILE A 124 -0.15 2.91 -4.71
C ILE A 124 -0.93 2.66 -6.00
N LEU A 125 -0.62 3.38 -7.09
CA LEU A 125 -1.20 3.15 -8.40
C LEU A 125 -0.82 1.78 -8.95
N ALA A 126 0.46 1.38 -8.81
CA ALA A 126 0.92 0.07 -9.24
C ALA A 126 0.27 -1.06 -8.44
N LYS A 127 0.13 -0.89 -7.12
CA LYS A 127 -0.54 -1.84 -6.23
C LYS A 127 -2.01 -2.01 -6.61
N ALA A 128 -2.73 -0.91 -6.85
CA ALA A 128 -4.12 -0.96 -7.28
C ALA A 128 -4.28 -1.55 -8.69
N GLU A 129 -3.43 -1.19 -9.66
CA GLU A 129 -3.42 -1.79 -11.00
C GLU A 129 -3.26 -3.32 -10.92
N LEU A 130 -2.29 -3.78 -10.10
CA LEU A 130 -1.99 -5.20 -9.93
C LEU A 130 -3.14 -5.98 -9.29
N GLU A 131 -3.62 -5.52 -8.13
CA GLU A 131 -4.71 -6.17 -7.39
C GLU A 131 -6.00 -6.18 -8.20
N PHE A 132 -6.31 -5.07 -8.89
CA PHE A 132 -7.51 -5.01 -9.71
C PHE A 132 -7.45 -6.01 -10.87
N ASN A 133 -6.36 -6.00 -11.65
CA ASN A 133 -6.28 -6.83 -12.84
C ASN A 133 -6.13 -8.34 -12.54
N ASN A 134 -5.48 -8.69 -11.43
CA ASN A 134 -5.20 -10.10 -11.09
C ASN A 134 -6.22 -10.73 -10.13
N VAL A 135 -6.95 -9.93 -9.36
CA VAL A 135 -7.92 -10.43 -8.37
C VAL A 135 -9.31 -9.97 -8.73
N VAL A 136 -9.56 -8.65 -8.71
CA VAL A 136 -10.92 -8.13 -8.88
C VAL A 136 -11.50 -8.48 -10.24
N TYR A 137 -10.75 -8.24 -11.32
CA TYR A 137 -11.20 -8.44 -12.69
C TYR A 137 -11.62 -9.88 -12.97
N LEU A 138 -10.89 -10.86 -12.42
CA LEU A 138 -11.18 -12.28 -12.61
C LEU A 138 -12.49 -12.71 -11.92
N GLU A 139 -12.86 -12.02 -10.84
CA GLU A 139 -14.07 -12.34 -10.07
C GLU A 139 -15.33 -11.66 -10.61
N ILE A 140 -15.21 -10.64 -11.48
CA ILE A 140 -16.35 -9.88 -12.03
C ILE A 140 -17.43 -10.79 -12.65
N PRO A 141 -17.11 -11.83 -13.44
CA PRO A 141 -18.13 -12.71 -14.03
C PRO A 141 -18.83 -13.63 -13.01
N HIS A 142 -18.27 -13.79 -11.82
CA HIS A 142 -18.66 -14.82 -10.85
C HIS A 142 -19.33 -14.25 -9.59
N LYS A 143 -19.29 -12.93 -9.41
CA LYS A 143 -19.77 -12.25 -8.20
C LYS A 143 -20.81 -11.19 -8.53
N THR A 144 -21.66 -10.90 -7.56
CA THR A 144 -22.58 -9.77 -7.61
C THR A 144 -21.82 -8.45 -7.51
N GLU A 145 -22.47 -7.36 -7.92
CA GLU A 145 -21.89 -6.02 -7.79
C GLU A 145 -21.51 -5.67 -6.34
N ALA A 146 -22.34 -6.02 -5.37
CA ALA A 146 -22.07 -5.76 -3.96
C ALA A 146 -20.81 -6.49 -3.48
N GLU A 147 -20.63 -7.75 -3.91
CA GLU A 147 -19.45 -8.54 -3.57
C GLU A 147 -18.18 -8.03 -4.28
N ILE A 148 -18.29 -7.57 -5.52
CA ILE A 148 -17.15 -6.92 -6.21
C ILE A 148 -16.78 -5.62 -5.51
N ASN A 149 -17.76 -4.80 -5.12
CA ASN A 149 -17.48 -3.57 -4.39
C ASN A 149 -16.81 -3.86 -3.03
N ALA A 150 -17.26 -4.88 -2.30
CA ALA A 150 -16.61 -5.33 -1.07
C ALA A 150 -15.17 -5.81 -1.34
N LEU A 151 -14.96 -6.60 -2.38
CA LEU A 151 -13.64 -7.08 -2.77
C LEU A 151 -12.69 -5.92 -3.12
N VAL A 152 -13.17 -4.91 -3.84
CA VAL A 152 -12.41 -3.68 -4.13
C VAL A 152 -12.04 -2.95 -2.85
N ILE A 153 -12.98 -2.84 -1.91
CA ILE A 153 -12.74 -2.19 -0.62
C ILE A 153 -11.64 -2.93 0.14
N ASP A 154 -11.81 -4.23 0.33
CA ASP A 154 -10.96 -5.06 1.18
C ASP A 154 -9.55 -5.27 0.59
N ARG A 155 -9.44 -5.40 -0.73
CA ARG A 155 -8.16 -5.71 -1.41
C ARG A 155 -7.36 -4.47 -1.82
N ILE A 156 -8.03 -3.35 -2.04
CA ILE A 156 -7.40 -2.16 -2.64
C ILE A 156 -7.58 -0.95 -1.73
N ILE A 157 -8.82 -0.59 -1.39
CA ILE A 157 -9.09 0.68 -0.71
C ILE A 157 -8.53 0.66 0.71
N SER A 158 -8.97 -0.27 1.57
CA SER A 158 -8.54 -0.30 2.97
C SER A 158 -7.02 -0.49 3.11
N PRO A 159 -6.36 -1.40 2.37
CA PRO A 159 -4.91 -1.55 2.47
C PRO A 159 -4.11 -0.30 2.05
N ILE A 160 -4.60 0.48 1.08
CA ILE A 160 -3.92 1.72 0.66
C ILE A 160 -4.16 2.85 1.66
N VAL A 161 -5.39 2.97 2.19
CA VAL A 161 -5.70 3.94 3.25
C VAL A 161 -4.85 3.67 4.50
N GLU A 162 -4.75 2.42 4.93
CA GLU A 162 -3.94 2.01 6.09
C GLU A 162 -2.45 2.29 5.88
N GLU A 163 -1.94 2.07 4.66
CA GLU A 163 -0.54 2.26 4.33
C GLU A 163 -0.13 3.74 4.18
N CYS A 164 -1.02 4.59 3.65
CA CYS A 164 -0.76 6.02 3.48
C CYS A 164 -0.94 6.84 4.78
N GLY A 165 -1.66 6.32 5.77
CA GLY A 165 -1.96 7.03 7.01
C GLY A 165 -2.72 8.34 6.78
N TYR A 166 -2.83 9.16 7.84
CA TYR A 166 -3.58 10.43 7.83
C TYR A 166 -2.70 11.68 7.99
N GLU A 167 -1.39 11.53 8.18
CA GLU A 167 -0.57 12.63 8.70
C GLU A 167 -0.08 13.61 7.63
N VAL A 168 0.34 13.10 6.47
CA VAL A 168 0.96 13.94 5.42
C VAL A 168 0.05 14.09 4.21
N ILE A 169 -0.50 12.98 3.71
CA ILE A 169 -1.44 12.97 2.58
C ILE A 169 -2.80 12.50 3.10
N GLU A 170 -3.84 13.32 2.92
CA GLU A 170 -5.20 12.97 3.33
C GLU A 170 -5.81 11.92 2.38
N MET A 171 -5.46 10.65 2.63
CA MET A 171 -5.87 9.52 1.80
C MET A 171 -7.15 8.87 2.36
N SER A 172 -8.32 9.49 2.09
CA SER A 172 -9.60 8.93 2.50
C SER A 172 -10.06 7.77 1.60
N HIS A 173 -11.02 6.96 2.09
CA HIS A 173 -11.62 5.88 1.31
C HIS A 173 -12.21 6.38 -0.02
N ASN A 174 -12.83 7.57 -0.04
CA ASN A 174 -13.38 8.16 -1.26
C ASN A 174 -12.30 8.57 -2.26
N VAL A 175 -11.18 9.09 -1.78
CA VAL A 175 -10.03 9.44 -2.63
C VAL A 175 -9.43 8.18 -3.25
N VAL A 176 -9.18 7.13 -2.46
CA VAL A 176 -8.62 5.88 -2.97
C VAL A 176 -9.60 5.18 -3.92
N HIS A 177 -10.90 5.24 -3.64
CA HIS A 177 -11.90 4.77 -4.60
C HIS A 177 -11.86 5.59 -5.90
N GLY A 178 -11.70 6.91 -5.79
CA GLY A 178 -11.48 7.82 -6.92
C GLY A 178 -10.25 7.46 -7.76
N MET A 179 -9.15 7.04 -7.12
CA MET A 179 -7.95 6.56 -7.78
C MET A 179 -8.23 5.37 -8.71
N ILE A 180 -9.10 4.45 -8.28
CA ILE A 180 -9.51 3.31 -9.08
C ILE A 180 -10.29 3.79 -10.33
N TYR A 181 -11.24 4.71 -10.17
CA TYR A 181 -11.95 5.31 -11.30
C TYR A 181 -11.04 6.09 -12.25
N TRP A 182 -10.01 6.74 -11.70
CA TRP A 182 -8.99 7.40 -12.50
C TRP A 182 -8.16 6.40 -13.32
N LEU A 183 -7.72 5.28 -12.73
CA LEU A 183 -7.06 4.19 -13.46
C LEU A 183 -7.96 3.61 -14.56
N ALA A 184 -9.28 3.53 -14.31
CA ALA A 184 -10.23 3.07 -15.32
C ALA A 184 -10.30 4.06 -16.49
N GLU A 185 -10.33 5.37 -16.22
CA GLU A 185 -10.30 6.42 -17.24
C GLU A 185 -9.02 6.41 -18.07
N GLN A 186 -7.86 6.22 -17.42
CA GLN A 186 -6.56 6.09 -18.08
C GLN A 186 -6.38 4.73 -18.79
N CYS A 187 -7.34 3.83 -18.62
CA CYS A 187 -7.39 2.50 -19.22
C CYS A 187 -6.36 1.48 -18.72
N PHE A 188 -5.91 1.65 -17.49
CA PHE A 188 -5.08 0.67 -16.78
C PHE A 188 -5.88 -0.47 -16.15
N ILE A 189 -7.17 -0.25 -15.89
CA ILE A 189 -8.08 -1.28 -15.39
C ILE A 189 -9.34 -1.38 -16.25
N ARG A 190 -9.95 -2.56 -16.28
CA ARG A 190 -11.15 -2.86 -17.08
C ARG A 190 -12.31 -3.24 -16.18
N TRP A 191 -13.37 -2.42 -16.21
CA TRP A 191 -14.55 -2.65 -15.39
C TRP A 191 -15.62 -3.52 -16.07
N HIS A 192 -15.50 -3.68 -17.38
CA HIS A 192 -16.42 -4.47 -18.18
C HIS A 192 -15.74 -5.78 -18.56
N TYR A 193 -16.51 -6.85 -18.52
CA TYR A 193 -16.09 -8.13 -19.05
C TYR A 193 -16.57 -8.21 -20.50
N SER A 194 -15.71 -7.89 -21.46
CA SER A 194 -15.91 -8.35 -22.82
C SER A 194 -15.46 -9.79 -22.86
N ALA A 195 -16.40 -10.74 -22.93
CA ALA A 195 -16.06 -12.09 -23.34
C ALA A 195 -15.39 -11.94 -24.70
N GLN A 196 -14.07 -12.11 -24.75
CA GLN A 196 -13.40 -12.29 -26.02
C GLN A 196 -14.16 -13.45 -26.67
N SER A 197 -14.76 -13.19 -27.83
CA SER A 197 -15.28 -14.23 -28.69
C SER A 197 -14.10 -15.14 -29.03
N VAL A 198 -13.88 -16.14 -28.20
CA VAL A 198 -13.08 -17.31 -28.52
C VAL A 198 -13.80 -17.94 -29.70
N THR A 199 -13.32 -17.58 -30.89
CA THR A 199 -13.74 -18.11 -32.19
C THR A 199 -12.51 -18.73 -32.81
#